data_AF-K2F7Y3-F1
#
_entry.id   AF-K2F7Y3-F1
#
_cell.length_a   1.000
_cell.length_b   1.000
_cell.length_c   1.000
_cell.angle_alpha   90.00
_cell.angle_beta   90.00
_cell.angle_gamma   90.00
#
_symmetry.space_group_name_H-M   'P 1'
#
loop_
_entity.id
_entity.type
_entity.pdbx_description
1 polymer ?
#
loop_
_entity_poly.entity_id
_entity_poly.type
_entity_poly.pdbx_seq_one_letter_code
_entity_poly.pdbx_strand_id
1 'polypeptide(L)'
;MITDADVKKIEKAFSKKFLTKDDAKGFLTKDDAKRFATKDDLKRFATKDDLKNYATRDDLVNFKDSILSEIIKLREDIEVVIGYRDQIEDHDQRIGKLETIVYH
;
A
#
# COMPACT_ATOMS: atom_id res chain seq x y z
N MET A 1 -27.67 -26.69 -73.88
CA MET A 1 -27.51 -27.60 -72.73
C MET A 1 -26.44 -27.03 -71.83
N ILE A 2 -26.65 -27.07 -70.52
CA ILE A 2 -25.58 -26.76 -69.55
C ILE A 2 -24.56 -27.90 -69.62
N THR A 3 -23.28 -27.56 -69.66
CA THR A 3 -22.17 -28.52 -69.72
C THR A 3 -21.54 -28.73 -68.34
N ASP A 4 -20.82 -29.83 -68.16
CA ASP A 4 -20.06 -30.11 -66.92
C ASP A 4 -19.06 -28.98 -66.59
N ALA A 5 -18.56 -28.28 -67.61
CA ALA A 5 -17.68 -27.12 -67.43
C ALA A 5 -18.42 -25.94 -66.78
N ASP A 6 -19.68 -25.72 -67.13
CA ASP A 6 -20.53 -24.67 -66.55
C ASP A 6 -20.83 -24.98 -65.08
N VAL A 7 -21.14 -26.25 -64.76
CA VAL A 7 -21.36 -26.73 -63.38
C VAL A 7 -20.11 -26.53 -62.51
N LYS A 8 -18.93 -26.91 -63.00
CA LYS A 8 -17.65 -26.70 -62.28
C LYS A 8 -17.35 -25.23 -62.04
N LYS A 9 -17.68 -24.34 -62.98
CA LYS A 9 -17.51 -22.89 -62.83
C LYS A 9 -18.39 -22.34 -61.71
N ILE A 10 -19.64 -22.81 -61.64
CA ILE A 10 -20.60 -22.43 -60.60
C ILE A 10 -20.14 -22.94 -59.23
N GLU A 11 -19.72 -24.21 -59.11
CA GLU A 11 -19.17 -24.77 -57.87
C GLU A 11 -17.97 -23.97 -57.36
N LYS A 12 -17.01 -23.64 -58.25
CA LYS A 12 -15.82 -22.86 -57.88
C LYS A 12 -16.18 -21.44 -57.43
N ALA A 13 -17.16 -20.81 -58.08
CA ALA A 13 -17.64 -19.48 -57.73
C ALA A 13 -18.39 -19.48 -56.37
N PHE A 14 -19.17 -20.52 -56.09
CA PHE A 14 -19.85 -20.71 -54.81
C PHE A 14 -18.85 -21.00 -53.69
N SER A 15 -17.90 -21.93 -53.89
CA SER A 15 -16.92 -22.31 -52.87
C SER A 15 -16.01 -21.14 -52.44
N LYS A 16 -15.76 -20.16 -53.31
CA LYS A 16 -14.98 -18.96 -52.98
C LYS A 16 -15.74 -17.93 -52.13
N LYS A 17 -17.07 -18.02 -52.05
CA LYS A 17 -17.91 -17.07 -51.31
C LYS A 17 -18.21 -17.50 -49.87
N PHE A 18 -17.93 -18.75 -49.52
CA PHE A 18 -18.17 -19.27 -48.17
C PHE A 18 -16.85 -19.46 -47.42
N LEU A 19 -16.89 -19.18 -46.11
CA LEU A 19 -15.84 -19.56 -45.18
C LEU A 19 -15.65 -21.08 -45.20
N THR A 20 -14.41 -21.51 -45.38
CA THR A 20 -14.00 -22.90 -45.27
C THR A 20 -13.61 -23.23 -43.83
N LYS A 21 -13.45 -24.52 -43.53
CA LYS A 21 -12.91 -24.95 -42.22
C LYS A 21 -11.48 -24.46 -42.00
N ASP A 22 -10.69 -24.29 -43.06
CA ASP A 22 -9.33 -23.78 -42.96
C ASP A 22 -9.31 -22.30 -42.61
N ASP A 23 -10.25 -21.51 -43.15
CA ASP A 23 -10.40 -20.09 -42.80
C ASP A 23 -10.76 -19.89 -41.32
N ALA A 24 -11.47 -20.86 -40.71
CA ALA A 24 -11.89 -20.81 -39.31
C ALA A 24 -10.78 -21.21 -38.31
N LYS A 25 -9.65 -21.78 -38.75
CA LYS A 25 -8.56 -22.23 -37.84
C LYS A 25 -7.90 -21.10 -37.05
N GLY A 26 -8.02 -19.85 -37.53
CA GLY A 26 -7.53 -18.66 -36.83
C GLY A 26 -8.52 -18.04 -35.84
N PHE A 27 -9.76 -18.55 -35.77
CA PHE A 27 -10.75 -18.04 -34.84
C PHE A 27 -10.59 -18.63 -33.45
N LEU A 28 -10.83 -17.78 -32.46
CA LEU A 28 -10.81 -18.13 -31.05
C LEU A 28 -11.87 -19.20 -30.76
N THR A 29 -11.47 -20.30 -30.14
CA THR A 29 -12.36 -21.40 -29.79
C THR A 29 -12.95 -21.23 -28.40
N LYS A 30 -13.96 -22.05 -28.07
CA LYS A 30 -14.50 -22.10 -26.71
C LYS A 30 -13.46 -22.54 -25.68
N ASP A 31 -12.48 -23.35 -26.08
CA ASP A 31 -11.42 -23.80 -25.17
C ASP A 31 -10.36 -22.72 -24.96
N ASP A 32 -10.09 -21.87 -25.96
CA ASP A 32 -9.25 -20.70 -25.79
C ASP A 32 -9.88 -19.71 -24.78
N ALA A 33 -11.20 -19.53 -24.84
CA ALA A 33 -11.93 -18.65 -23.93
C ALA A 33 -11.82 -19.07 -22.45
N LYS A 34 -11.68 -20.37 -22.15
CA LYS A 34 -11.53 -20.88 -20.77
C LYS A 34 -10.24 -20.43 -20.09
N ARG A 35 -9.25 -19.95 -20.84
CA ARG A 35 -7.98 -19.44 -20.30
C ARG A 35 -8.07 -18.00 -19.82
N PHE A 36 -9.13 -17.28 -20.18
CA PHE A 36 -9.33 -15.90 -19.75
C PHE A 36 -10.02 -15.85 -18.38
N ALA A 37 -9.58 -14.93 -17.53
CA ALA A 37 -10.27 -14.63 -16.29
C ALA A 37 -11.67 -14.07 -16.58
N THR A 38 -12.65 -14.53 -15.80
CA THR A 38 -14.01 -14.02 -15.84
C THR A 38 -14.16 -12.82 -14.90
N LYS A 39 -15.30 -12.12 -15.00
CA LYS A 39 -15.63 -11.05 -14.04
C LYS A 39 -15.73 -11.56 -12.60
N ASP A 40 -16.20 -12.80 -12.42
CA ASP A 40 -16.33 -13.39 -11.09
C ASP A 40 -14.97 -13.74 -10.48
N ASP A 41 -13.98 -14.13 -11.30
CA ASP A 41 -12.60 -14.35 -10.85
C ASP A 41 -11.97 -13.09 -10.25
N LEU A 42 -12.40 -11.90 -10.70
CA LEU A 42 -11.84 -10.62 -10.27
C LEU A 42 -12.44 -10.09 -8.95
N LYS A 43 -13.64 -10.55 -8.56
CA LYS A 43 -14.34 -10.05 -7.36
C LYS A 43 -13.61 -10.32 -6.04
N ARG A 44 -12.68 -11.28 -6.02
CA ARG A 44 -11.91 -11.67 -4.83
C ARG A 44 -10.70 -10.76 -4.54
N PHE A 45 -10.32 -9.90 -5.49
CA PHE A 45 -9.16 -9.05 -5.32
C PHE A 45 -9.54 -7.75 -4.63
N ALA A 46 -8.73 -7.34 -3.65
CA ALA A 46 -8.83 -6.02 -3.05
C ALA A 46 -8.63 -4.94 -4.11
N THR A 47 -9.41 -3.88 -3.99
CA THR A 47 -9.34 -2.68 -4.82
C THR A 47 -8.46 -1.63 -4.13
N LYS A 48 -8.13 -0.56 -4.87
CA LYS A 48 -7.43 0.59 -4.28
C LYS A 48 -8.24 1.28 -3.19
N ASP A 49 -9.57 1.23 -3.29
CA ASP A 49 -10.45 1.85 -2.29
C ASP A 49 -10.44 1.08 -0.97
N ASP A 50 -10.33 -0.25 -1.02
CA ASP A 50 -10.21 -1.09 0.18
C ASP A 50 -8.95 -0.75 1.00
N LEU A 51 -7.91 -0.19 0.36
CA LEU A 51 -6.64 0.14 0.98
C LEU A 51 -6.58 1.56 1.58
N LYS A 52 -7.56 2.43 1.31
CA LYS A 52 -7.51 3.85 1.71
C LYS A 52 -7.50 4.08 3.22
N ASN A 53 -8.04 3.14 3.99
CA ASN A 53 -8.17 3.27 5.45
C ASN A 53 -6.98 2.68 6.22
N TYR A 54 -5.97 2.15 5.53
CA TYR A 54 -4.78 1.62 6.18
C TYR A 54 -3.77 2.72 6.44
N ALA A 55 -3.13 2.65 7.60
CA ALA A 55 -2.01 3.52 7.94
C ALA A 55 -0.90 3.36 6.89
N THR A 56 -0.38 4.51 6.47
CA THR A 56 0.74 4.60 5.54
C THR A 56 2.06 4.65 6.31
N ARG A 57 3.16 4.54 5.55
CA ARG A 57 4.49 4.75 6.11
C ARG A 57 4.63 6.17 6.70
N ASP A 58 4.02 7.16 6.06
CA ASP A 58 4.13 8.56 6.49
C ASP A 58 3.36 8.79 7.80
N ASP A 59 2.23 8.12 7.99
CA ASP A 59 1.50 8.15 9.27
C ASP A 59 2.38 7.63 10.43
N LEU A 60 3.14 6.55 10.20
CA LEU A 60 4.06 6.01 11.18
C LEU A 60 5.25 6.94 11.46
N VAL A 61 5.78 7.61 10.43
CA VAL A 61 6.86 8.60 10.59
C VAL A 61 6.36 9.79 11.40
N ASN A 62 5.18 10.34 11.06
CA ASN A 62 4.58 11.45 11.78
C ASN A 62 4.32 11.10 13.25
N PHE A 63 3.82 9.89 13.53
CA PHE A 63 3.60 9.42 14.89
C PHE A 63 4.91 9.28 15.67
N LYS A 64 5.95 8.70 15.05
CA LYS A 64 7.29 8.61 15.64
C LYS A 64 7.85 10.00 15.97
N ASP A 65 7.74 10.94 15.04
CA ASP A 65 8.29 12.28 15.20
C ASP A 65 7.55 13.06 16.30
N SER A 66 6.23 12.87 16.41
CA SER A 66 5.45 13.41 17.53
C SER A 66 5.94 12.86 18.88
N ILE A 67 6.16 11.55 18.99
CA ILE A 67 6.70 10.94 20.22
C ILE A 67 8.10 11.48 20.54
N LEU A 68 8.98 11.57 19.55
CA LEU A 68 10.34 12.06 19.75
C LEU A 68 10.35 13.52 20.22
N SER A 69 9.49 14.36 19.66
CA SER A 69 9.33 15.76 20.08
C SER A 69 8.91 15.86 21.54
N GLU A 70 7.92 15.07 21.97
CA GLU A 70 7.49 15.05 23.39
C GLU A 70 8.58 14.52 24.33
N ILE A 71 9.33 13.48 23.91
CA ILE A 71 10.46 12.97 24.70
C ILE A 71 11.55 14.04 24.87
N ILE A 72 11.82 14.85 23.85
CA ILE A 72 12.82 15.92 23.93
C ILE A 72 12.37 16.99 24.93
N LYS A 73 11.12 17.45 24.86
CA LYS A 73 10.58 18.43 25.82
C LYS A 73 10.66 17.93 27.27
N LEU A 74 10.30 16.67 27.50
CA LEU A 74 10.41 16.07 28.83
C LEU A 74 11.85 16.01 29.34
N ARG A 75 12.84 15.82 28.46
CA ARG A 75 14.26 15.86 28.86
C ARG A 75 14.70 17.27 29.25
N GLU A 76 14.26 18.28 28.53
CA GLU A 76 14.51 19.68 28.86
C GLU A 76 13.91 20.04 30.22
N ASP A 77 12.68 19.61 30.50
CA ASP A 77 12.03 19.81 31.80
C ASP A 77 12.82 19.12 32.94
N ILE A 78 13.36 17.92 32.69
CA ILE A 78 14.19 17.19 33.66
C ILE A 78 15.48 17.95 33.98
N GLU A 79 16.12 18.59 32.99
CA GLU A 79 17.32 19.39 33.21
C GLU A 79 17.06 20.56 34.17
N VAL A 80 15.89 21.23 34.03
CA VAL A 80 15.46 22.29 34.96
C VAL A 80 15.31 21.75 36.38
N VAL A 81 14.66 20.59 36.53
CA VAL A 81 14.44 19.95 37.85
C VAL A 81 15.76 19.56 38.51
N ILE A 82 16.73 19.04 37.74
CA ILE A 82 18.07 18.74 38.26
C ILE A 82 18.73 20.01 38.79
N GLY A 83 18.63 21.13 38.05
CA GLY A 83 19.14 22.42 38.51
C GLY A 83 18.54 22.88 39.84
N TYR A 84 17.23 22.71 40.03
CA TYR A 84 16.59 23.02 41.33
C TYR A 84 17.06 22.10 42.45
N ARG A 85 17.27 20.81 42.16
CA ARG A 85 17.81 19.88 43.14
C ARG A 85 19.20 20.31 43.62
N ASP A 86 20.09 20.69 42.71
CA ASP A 86 21.44 21.15 43.06
C ASP A 86 21.40 22.40 43.95
N GLN A 87 20.48 23.35 43.66
CA GLN A 87 20.28 24.53 44.49
C GLN A 87 19.77 24.19 45.90
N ILE A 88 18.86 23.21 46.02
CA ILE A 88 18.37 22.73 47.32
C ILE A 88 19.52 22.08 48.11
N GLU A 89 20.35 21.26 47.46
CA GLU A 89 21.50 20.63 48.11
C GLU A 89 22.52 21.68 48.62
N ASP A 90 22.76 22.78 47.89
CA ASP A 90 23.57 23.91 48.39
C ASP A 90 22.90 24.61 49.60
N HIS A 91 21.59 24.85 49.50
CA HIS A 91 20.84 25.47 50.59
C HIS A 91 20.88 24.63 51.86
N ASP A 92 20.70 23.31 51.77
CA ASP A 92 20.76 22.39 52.91
C ASP A 92 22.13 22.44 53.60
N GLN A 93 23.23 22.51 52.84
CA GLN A 93 24.57 22.65 53.40
C GLN A 93 24.76 23.99 54.13
N ARG A 94 24.27 25.10 53.54
CA ARG A 94 24.37 26.43 54.15
C ARG A 94 23.54 26.53 55.42
N ILE A 95 22.34 25.94 55.43
CA ILE A 95 21.48 25.86 56.62
C ILE A 95 22.19 25.08 57.72
N GLY A 96 22.77 23.91 57.43
CA GLY A 96 23.50 23.13 58.44
C GLY A 96 24.69 23.89 59.08
N LYS A 97 25.41 24.70 58.29
CA LYS A 97 26.47 25.58 58.83
C LYS A 97 25.89 26.66 59.76
N LEU A 98 24.76 27.27 59.40
CA LEU A 98 24.09 28.27 60.23
C LEU A 98 23.56 27.65 61.54
N GLU A 99 22.95 26.47 61.48
CA GLU A 99 22.47 25.74 62.66
C GLU A 99 23.61 25.45 63.63
N THR A 100 24.77 25.02 63.12
CA THR A 100 25.96 24.78 63.95
C THR A 100 26.40 26.06 64.69
N ILE A 101 26.33 27.22 64.04
CA ILE A 101 26.71 28.51 64.64
C ILE A 101 25.69 28.98 65.67
N VAL A 102 24.39 28.74 65.44
CA VAL A 102 23.33 29.21 66.34
C VAL A 102 23.21 28.36 67.61
N TYR A 103 23.47 27.06 67.51
CA TYR A 103 23.28 26.10 68.60
C TYR A 103 24.59 25.73 69.34
N HIS A 104 25.70 26.45 69.10
CA HIS A 104 26.95 26.39 69.87
C HIS A 104 27.34 27.79 70.35
#